data_AF-A0A836U073-F1
#
_entry.id   AF-A0A836U073-F1
#
_cell.length_a   1.000
_cell.length_b   1.000
_cell.length_c   1.000
_cell.angle_alpha   90.00
_cell.angle_beta   90.00
_cell.angle_gamma   90.00
#
_symmetry.space_group_name_H-M   'P 1'
#
loop_
_entity.id
_entity.type
_entity.pdbx_description
1 polymer ?
#
loop_
_entity_poly.entity_id
_entity_poly.type
_entity_poly.pdbx_seq_one_letter_code
_entity_poly.pdbx_strand_id
1 'polypeptide(L)'
;MDSLGSESGRGWSVDGALIAPLKVARLAKDVRKGGKVLTLKGGRVPFKVGQEIGVSGETRGGWWGTHGIVEGIDGNRVRMSAKFNRGLSVADDAKAVSLFPAITSDGAADLELADFTIRGPTGSKGKWWDFTYSAIHMVLCQRVRITNVTVFAWPSDGIGVQRGSDVQVSQCQAHGFRGHGFHPGTGLARSVWSHNIGKGNGGDGFFFCARVHHSTCSDSVFSENGLAGIGGVARGGDHHNIISDNVCSYNRRWGIEATRGDEQVITGNLILSNSQEQAGQYPGIRLHDMQRNLLTGNRLADDQQKP
;
A
#
# COMPACT_ATOMS: atom_id res chain seq x y z
N MET A 1 3.32 -15.82 -55.82
CA MET A 1 3.27 -14.52 -56.49
C MET A 1 2.04 -13.77 -56.02
N ASP A 2 2.04 -12.99 -54.95
CA ASP A 2 2.98 -12.81 -53.86
C ASP A 2 2.21 -12.40 -52.61
N SER A 3 2.77 -12.84 -51.49
CA SER A 3 2.47 -12.53 -50.10
C SER A 3 2.10 -11.08 -49.80
N LEU A 4 1.00 -10.90 -49.05
CA LEU A 4 0.80 -9.71 -48.22
C LEU A 4 1.73 -9.82 -47.00
N GLY A 5 2.72 -8.94 -46.98
CA GLY A 5 3.70 -8.84 -45.90
C GLY A 5 3.07 -8.44 -44.57
N SER A 6 3.37 -9.23 -43.55
CA SER A 6 3.16 -8.94 -42.14
C SER A 6 4.12 -7.82 -41.70
N GLU A 7 3.59 -6.67 -41.29
CA GLU A 7 4.36 -5.76 -40.44
C GLU A 7 4.32 -6.29 -39.00
N SER A 8 5.37 -7.03 -38.65
CA SER A 8 5.66 -7.38 -37.28
C SER A 8 5.98 -6.11 -36.50
N GLY A 9 5.02 -5.70 -35.66
CA GLY A 9 5.22 -4.68 -34.64
C GLY A 9 6.44 -5.05 -33.80
N ARG A 10 7.48 -4.23 -33.90
CA ARG A 10 8.68 -4.30 -33.06
C ARG A 10 8.24 -4.34 -31.60
N GLY A 11 8.47 -5.49 -30.96
CA GLY A 11 8.26 -5.68 -29.54
C GLY A 11 9.12 -4.66 -28.79
N TRP A 12 8.47 -3.81 -28.01
CA TRP A 12 9.13 -3.00 -27.01
C TRP A 12 9.64 -3.97 -25.93
N SER A 13 10.90 -4.38 -25.99
CA SER A 13 11.58 -4.95 -24.83
C SER A 13 11.84 -3.80 -23.87
N VAL A 14 10.84 -3.49 -23.05
CA VAL A 14 11.07 -2.79 -21.79
C VAL A 14 11.88 -3.74 -20.92
N ASP A 15 13.20 -3.58 -20.91
CA ASP A 15 14.03 -3.95 -19.77
C ASP A 15 13.64 -3.03 -18.61
N GLY A 16 12.38 -3.15 -18.16
CA GLY A 16 11.90 -2.54 -16.95
C GLY A 16 12.68 -3.10 -15.77
N ALA A 17 12.71 -2.37 -14.66
CA ALA A 17 13.24 -2.84 -13.39
C ALA A 17 12.53 -4.13 -12.95
N LEU A 18 12.97 -5.27 -13.48
CA LEU A 18 12.35 -6.57 -13.25
C LEU A 18 12.81 -7.06 -11.88
N ILE A 19 11.93 -6.87 -10.90
CA ILE A 19 11.95 -7.55 -9.59
C ILE A 19 11.78 -9.08 -9.76
N ALA A 20 11.46 -9.55 -10.97
CA ALA A 20 11.17 -10.94 -11.29
C ALA A 20 12.37 -11.69 -11.93
N PRO A 21 12.61 -12.96 -11.53
CA PRO A 21 11.98 -13.64 -10.41
C PRO A 21 12.46 -13.07 -9.06
N LEU A 22 11.55 -13.02 -8.08
CA LEU A 22 11.86 -12.56 -6.73
C LEU A 22 13.00 -13.43 -6.15
N LYS A 23 14.14 -12.81 -5.86
CA LYS A 23 15.24 -13.46 -5.15
C LYS A 23 14.95 -13.42 -3.66
N VAL A 24 15.10 -14.55 -2.98
CA VAL A 24 14.87 -14.68 -1.54
C VAL A 24 16.06 -15.39 -0.90
N ALA A 25 16.56 -14.86 0.22
CA ALA A 25 17.57 -15.50 1.04
C ALA A 25 17.21 -15.37 2.52
N ARG A 26 17.12 -16.51 3.23
CA ARG A 26 16.81 -16.53 4.67
C ARG A 26 18.00 -16.03 5.50
N LEU A 27 17.72 -15.35 6.60
CA LEU A 27 18.76 -14.91 7.54
C LEU A 27 19.28 -16.10 8.36
N ALA A 28 20.59 -16.08 8.64
CA ALA A 28 21.28 -17.02 9.52
C ALA A 28 21.36 -16.53 10.97
N LYS A 29 21.17 -15.22 11.20
CA LYS A 29 21.19 -14.59 12.52
C LYS A 29 20.11 -13.53 12.62
N ASP A 30 19.57 -13.37 13.81
CA ASP A 30 18.64 -12.30 14.14
C ASP A 30 19.30 -10.94 13.90
N VAL A 31 18.50 -9.97 13.45
CA VAL A 31 18.93 -8.58 13.35
C VAL A 31 18.24 -7.76 14.43
N ARG A 32 18.92 -6.72 14.91
CA ARG A 32 18.39 -5.78 15.91
C ARG A 32 17.97 -4.49 15.23
N LYS A 33 16.93 -3.85 15.78
CA LYS A 33 16.53 -2.50 15.40
C LYS A 33 17.74 -1.57 15.38
N GLY A 34 17.86 -0.75 14.33
CA GLY A 34 18.96 0.21 14.17
C GLY A 34 20.23 -0.37 13.57
N GLY A 35 20.36 -1.70 13.48
CA GLY A 35 21.47 -2.34 12.77
C GLY A 35 21.41 -2.12 11.26
N LYS A 36 22.51 -2.40 10.57
CA LYS A 36 22.62 -2.27 9.09
C LYS A 36 23.17 -3.53 8.40
N VAL A 37 23.56 -4.54 9.16
CA VAL A 37 24.22 -5.74 8.63
C VAL A 37 23.35 -6.95 8.91
N LEU A 38 23.05 -7.70 7.87
CA LEU A 38 22.38 -9.00 7.95
C LEU A 38 23.37 -10.11 7.59
N THR A 39 23.13 -11.31 8.11
CA THR A 39 23.91 -12.52 7.78
C THR A 39 22.97 -13.51 7.12
N LEU A 40 23.28 -13.94 5.90
CA LEU A 40 22.44 -14.86 5.13
C LEU A 40 22.81 -16.32 5.37
N LYS A 41 21.81 -17.22 5.30
CA LYS A 41 22.04 -18.67 5.26
C LYS A 41 22.65 -19.06 3.91
N GLY A 42 23.55 -20.04 3.96
CA GLY A 42 24.30 -20.50 2.79
C GLY A 42 25.53 -19.66 2.49
N GLY A 43 26.38 -20.17 1.58
CA GLY A 43 27.66 -19.52 1.23
C GLY A 43 27.54 -18.45 0.14
N ARG A 44 26.46 -18.44 -0.65
CA ARG A 44 26.32 -17.52 -1.79
C ARG A 44 25.21 -16.50 -1.56
N VAL A 45 25.57 -15.23 -1.60
CA VAL A 45 24.64 -14.09 -1.55
C VAL A 45 24.04 -13.86 -2.95
N PRO A 46 22.70 -13.85 -3.12
CA PRO A 46 22.06 -13.70 -4.44
C PRO A 46 21.91 -12.23 -4.90
N PHE A 47 22.43 -11.28 -4.10
CA PHE A 47 22.35 -9.84 -4.32
C PHE A 47 23.71 -9.26 -4.74
N LYS A 48 23.70 -8.04 -5.27
CA LYS A 48 24.92 -7.32 -5.70
C LYS A 48 25.03 -5.97 -4.98
N VAL A 49 26.26 -5.47 -4.80
CA VAL A 49 26.49 -4.09 -4.36
C VAL A 49 25.83 -3.11 -5.34
N GLY A 50 25.20 -2.07 -4.82
CA GLY A 50 24.37 -1.12 -5.57
C GLY A 50 22.94 -1.58 -5.82
N GLN A 51 22.60 -2.84 -5.56
CA GLN A 51 21.22 -3.33 -5.68
C GLN A 51 20.39 -2.91 -4.46
N GLU A 52 19.16 -2.46 -4.66
CA GLU A 52 18.20 -2.33 -3.58
C GLU A 52 17.60 -3.70 -3.20
N ILE A 53 17.45 -3.93 -1.88
CA ILE A 53 16.85 -5.14 -1.32
C ILE A 53 15.94 -4.79 -0.14
N GLY A 54 14.97 -5.66 0.10
CA GLY A 54 14.13 -5.68 1.29
C GLY A 54 14.61 -6.68 2.33
N VAL A 55 14.27 -6.47 3.60
CA VAL A 55 14.40 -7.41 4.71
C VAL A 55 13.10 -7.40 5.52
N SER A 56 12.47 -8.57 5.69
CA SER A 56 11.26 -8.73 6.50
C SER A 56 11.19 -10.13 7.13
N GLY A 57 10.24 -10.34 8.04
CA GLY A 57 9.80 -11.67 8.50
C GLY A 57 8.39 -12.01 7.98
N GLU A 58 7.83 -13.16 8.37
CA GLU A 58 6.49 -13.58 7.91
C GLU A 58 5.32 -13.15 8.80
N THR A 59 5.58 -12.83 10.06
CA THR A 59 4.52 -12.77 11.07
C THR A 59 4.07 -11.35 11.42
N ARG A 60 4.82 -10.33 11.00
CA ARG A 60 4.61 -8.94 11.45
C ARG A 60 4.67 -7.95 10.29
N GLY A 61 3.81 -6.93 10.37
CA GLY A 61 3.79 -5.77 9.50
C GLY A 61 3.64 -4.48 10.32
N GLY A 62 3.76 -3.33 9.66
CA GLY A 62 3.69 -2.03 10.32
C GLY A 62 5.06 -1.49 10.69
N TRP A 63 5.89 -1.18 9.69
CA TRP A 63 7.31 -0.82 9.83
C TRP A 63 8.24 -1.96 10.26
N TRP A 64 7.86 -3.23 10.07
CA TRP A 64 8.77 -4.36 10.29
C TRP A 64 9.64 -4.64 9.07
N GLY A 65 9.13 -4.35 7.88
CA GLY A 65 9.91 -4.30 6.65
C GLY A 65 10.94 -3.17 6.67
N THR A 66 12.10 -3.41 6.05
CA THR A 66 13.11 -2.39 5.75
C THR A 66 13.60 -2.62 4.32
N HIS A 67 13.75 -1.58 3.52
CA HIS A 67 14.42 -1.66 2.22
C HIS A 67 15.61 -0.70 2.20
N GLY A 68 16.59 -0.99 1.35
CA GLY A 68 17.79 -0.18 1.21
C GLY A 68 18.81 -0.80 0.27
N ILE A 69 19.83 -0.01 -0.06
CA ILE A 69 20.86 -0.36 -1.04
C ILE A 69 21.90 -1.25 -0.37
N VAL A 70 22.32 -2.31 -1.05
CA VAL A 70 23.48 -3.11 -0.65
C VAL A 70 24.74 -2.28 -0.85
N GLU A 71 25.39 -1.88 0.25
CA GLU A 71 26.63 -1.09 0.23
C GLU A 71 27.87 -1.99 0.17
N GLY A 72 27.78 -3.22 0.67
CA GLY A 72 28.92 -4.14 0.73
C GLY A 72 28.52 -5.57 1.05
N ILE A 73 29.30 -6.51 0.53
CA ILE A 73 29.14 -7.95 0.76
C ILE A 73 30.50 -8.50 1.20
N ASP A 74 30.52 -9.16 2.36
CA ASP A 74 31.70 -9.85 2.92
C ASP A 74 31.28 -11.27 3.32
N GLY A 75 31.67 -12.26 2.51
CA GLY A 75 31.16 -13.63 2.63
C GLY A 75 29.64 -13.68 2.53
N ASN A 76 28.98 -14.11 3.61
CA ASN A 76 27.51 -14.14 3.72
C ASN A 76 26.91 -12.93 4.46
N ARG A 77 27.73 -11.93 4.79
CA ARG A 77 27.28 -10.70 5.46
C ARG A 77 27.01 -9.64 4.42
N VAL A 78 25.83 -9.01 4.52
CA VAL A 78 25.40 -7.94 3.62
C VAL A 78 25.17 -6.68 4.45
N ARG A 79 25.83 -5.59 4.07
CA ARG A 79 25.63 -4.26 4.65
C ARG A 79 24.62 -3.47 3.81
N MET A 80 23.63 -2.88 4.46
CA MET A 80 22.61 -2.04 3.84
C MET A 80 22.81 -0.56 4.17
N SER A 81 22.38 0.32 3.26
CA SER A 81 22.36 1.76 3.49
C SER A 81 21.38 2.17 4.59
N ALA A 82 20.23 1.49 4.66
CA ALA A 82 19.19 1.72 5.65
C ALA A 82 19.46 0.99 6.98
N LYS A 83 19.02 1.61 8.09
CA LYS A 83 18.94 0.95 9.39
C LYS A 83 17.67 0.11 9.46
N PHE A 84 17.74 -1.07 10.07
CA PHE A 84 16.55 -1.91 10.28
C PHE A 84 15.53 -1.20 11.17
N ASN A 85 14.30 -1.06 10.67
CA ASN A 85 13.21 -0.42 11.38
C ASN A 85 12.86 -1.14 12.69
N ARG A 86 12.99 -2.47 12.69
CA ARG A 86 12.72 -3.38 13.82
C ARG A 86 13.80 -4.46 13.91
N GLY A 87 13.80 -5.18 15.03
CA GLY A 87 14.53 -6.44 15.09
C GLY A 87 13.74 -7.54 14.37
N LEU A 88 14.41 -8.43 13.64
CA LEU A 88 13.78 -9.56 12.95
C LEU A 88 14.46 -10.85 13.40
N SER A 89 13.66 -11.87 13.69
CA SER A 89 14.17 -13.15 14.18
C SER A 89 14.16 -14.20 13.08
N VAL A 90 15.21 -15.04 13.06
CA VAL A 90 15.28 -16.23 12.20
C VAL A 90 14.14 -17.21 12.52
N ALA A 91 13.67 -17.23 13.77
CA ALA A 91 12.51 -18.03 14.18
C ALA A 91 11.21 -17.60 13.48
N ASP A 92 11.10 -16.33 13.10
CA ASP A 92 9.95 -15.73 12.39
C ASP A 92 10.14 -15.74 10.84
N ASP A 93 11.01 -16.61 10.34
CA ASP A 93 11.43 -16.68 8.94
C ASP A 93 11.93 -15.34 8.36
N ALA A 94 12.78 -14.64 9.12
CA ALA A 94 13.42 -13.44 8.62
C ALA A 94 14.23 -13.71 7.34
N LYS A 95 14.02 -12.88 6.33
CA LYS A 95 14.56 -13.04 4.97
C LYS A 95 14.90 -11.70 4.33
N ALA A 96 15.91 -11.73 3.47
CA ALA A 96 16.22 -10.68 2.53
C ALA A 96 15.60 -11.02 1.17
N VAL A 97 15.09 -10.02 0.46
CA VAL A 97 14.39 -10.18 -0.81
C VAL A 97 14.77 -9.10 -1.82
N SER A 98 14.64 -9.38 -3.12
CA SER A 98 14.79 -8.37 -4.18
C SER A 98 13.51 -7.56 -4.42
N LEU A 99 12.67 -7.39 -3.40
CA LEU A 99 11.47 -6.55 -3.43
C LEU A 99 11.72 -5.26 -2.65
N PHE A 100 11.39 -4.14 -3.28
CA PHE A 100 11.50 -2.77 -2.78
C PHE A 100 10.52 -1.91 -3.59
N PRO A 101 10.10 -0.73 -3.10
CA PRO A 101 9.21 0.18 -3.83
C PRO A 101 9.69 0.51 -5.26
N ALA A 102 8.77 0.72 -6.20
CA ALA A 102 9.14 1.24 -7.53
C ALA A 102 9.57 2.72 -7.47
N ILE A 103 8.90 3.49 -6.61
CA ILE A 103 9.26 4.87 -6.31
C ILE A 103 9.27 5.04 -4.80
N THR A 104 10.34 5.61 -4.27
CA THR A 104 10.45 5.92 -2.85
C THR A 104 11.10 7.28 -2.63
N SER A 105 10.78 7.91 -1.51
CA SER A 105 11.40 9.14 -1.05
C SER A 105 11.33 9.24 0.47
N ASP A 106 12.35 9.81 1.09
CA ASP A 106 12.42 10.03 2.54
C ASP A 106 12.86 11.47 2.82
N GLY A 107 11.99 12.26 3.45
CA GLY A 107 12.29 13.63 3.90
C GLY A 107 12.41 14.68 2.80
N ALA A 108 11.94 14.38 1.58
CA ALA A 108 11.95 15.33 0.47
C ALA A 108 10.74 16.27 0.48
N ALA A 109 10.83 17.37 -0.27
CA ALA A 109 9.72 18.28 -0.45
C ALA A 109 9.60 18.76 -1.90
N ASP A 110 8.43 19.31 -2.25
CA ASP A 110 8.14 19.89 -3.57
C ASP A 110 8.29 18.84 -4.69
N LEU A 111 7.61 17.70 -4.51
CA LEU A 111 7.66 16.57 -5.43
C LEU A 111 6.40 16.47 -6.27
N GLU A 112 6.58 16.08 -7.53
CA GLU A 112 5.48 15.81 -8.46
C GLU A 112 5.70 14.49 -9.20
N LEU A 113 4.70 13.62 -9.12
CA LEU A 113 4.62 12.35 -9.83
C LEU A 113 3.35 12.41 -10.69
N ALA A 114 3.49 12.46 -12.02
CA ALA A 114 2.35 12.60 -12.91
C ALA A 114 2.45 11.73 -14.17
N ASP A 115 1.29 11.29 -14.66
CA ASP A 115 1.09 10.75 -16.01
C ASP A 115 1.90 9.49 -16.34
N PHE A 116 1.92 8.52 -15.43
CA PHE A 116 2.58 7.23 -15.69
C PHE A 116 1.85 6.02 -15.10
N THR A 117 2.28 4.85 -15.55
CA THR A 117 1.79 3.56 -15.05
C THR A 117 2.92 2.73 -14.46
N ILE A 118 2.70 2.15 -13.28
CA ILE A 118 3.55 1.11 -12.69
C ILE A 118 2.84 -0.24 -12.80
N ARG A 119 3.55 -1.25 -13.28
CA ARG A 119 3.08 -2.65 -13.26
C ARG A 119 3.96 -3.47 -12.33
N GLY A 120 3.32 -4.14 -11.37
CA GLY A 120 3.97 -5.06 -10.47
C GLY A 120 4.54 -6.29 -11.19
N PRO A 121 5.48 -6.98 -10.56
CA PRO A 121 6.13 -8.15 -11.15
C PRO A 121 5.14 -9.29 -11.38
N THR A 122 5.19 -9.88 -12.58
CA THR A 122 4.40 -11.06 -12.92
C THR A 122 4.79 -12.25 -12.04
N GLY A 123 3.81 -13.09 -11.73
CA GLY A 123 4.06 -14.33 -10.98
C GLY A 123 4.52 -14.12 -9.54
N SER A 124 4.38 -12.92 -8.97
CA SER A 124 4.55 -12.75 -7.52
C SER A 124 3.58 -13.71 -6.82
N LYS A 125 4.10 -14.62 -5.99
CA LYS A 125 3.34 -15.58 -5.16
C LYS A 125 3.62 -15.27 -3.68
N GLY A 126 2.76 -15.72 -2.76
CA GLY A 126 2.94 -15.51 -1.32
C GLY A 126 2.05 -14.43 -0.70
N LYS A 127 2.25 -14.16 0.59
CA LYS A 127 1.45 -13.24 1.39
C LYS A 127 1.74 -11.76 1.05
N TRP A 128 0.90 -10.86 1.55
CA TRP A 128 1.14 -9.41 1.56
C TRP A 128 2.49 -9.09 2.23
N TRP A 129 3.22 -8.15 1.63
CA TRP A 129 4.43 -7.57 2.23
C TRP A 129 4.07 -6.27 2.93
N ASP A 130 4.73 -5.98 4.07
CA ASP A 130 4.60 -4.72 4.84
C ASP A 130 4.47 -3.50 3.92
N PHE A 131 3.68 -2.48 4.31
CA PHE A 131 3.45 -1.28 3.49
C PHE A 131 4.74 -0.54 3.13
N THR A 132 5.86 -0.80 3.83
CA THR A 132 7.17 -0.27 3.46
C THR A 132 7.63 -0.72 2.07
N TYR A 133 6.96 -1.70 1.48
CA TYR A 133 7.17 -2.22 0.14
C TYR A 133 6.10 -1.77 -0.85
N SER A 134 5.29 -0.76 -0.53
CA SER A 134 4.29 -0.18 -1.45
C SER A 134 4.90 0.15 -2.81
N ALA A 135 4.12 0.13 -3.88
CA ALA A 135 4.64 0.49 -5.21
C ALA A 135 5.22 1.91 -5.21
N ILE A 136 4.50 2.84 -4.59
CA ILE A 136 4.99 4.16 -4.24
C ILE A 136 5.02 4.22 -2.71
N HIS A 137 6.20 4.42 -2.12
CA HIS A 137 6.37 4.50 -0.68
C HIS A 137 7.13 5.77 -0.31
N MET A 138 6.40 6.77 0.18
CA MET A 138 6.96 8.08 0.56
C MET A 138 6.92 8.26 2.06
N VAL A 139 8.02 8.73 2.64
CA VAL A 139 8.17 8.91 4.08
C VAL A 139 8.61 10.34 4.40
N LEU A 140 8.01 10.97 5.40
CA LEU A 140 8.39 12.32 5.86
C LEU A 140 8.36 13.41 4.76
N CYS A 141 7.64 13.18 3.67
CA CYS A 141 7.63 14.09 2.54
C CYS A 141 6.64 15.25 2.74
N GLN A 142 6.91 16.39 2.09
CA GLN A 142 6.05 17.59 2.17
C GLN A 142 5.73 18.15 0.80
N ARG A 143 4.54 18.73 0.61
CA ARG A 143 4.15 19.40 -0.66
C ARG A 143 4.33 18.46 -1.84
N VAL A 144 3.68 17.30 -1.76
CA VAL A 144 3.75 16.25 -2.77
C VAL A 144 2.47 16.24 -3.58
N ARG A 145 2.59 16.15 -4.91
CA ARG A 145 1.48 15.87 -5.82
C ARG A 145 1.71 14.54 -6.54
N ILE A 146 0.73 13.65 -6.45
CA ILE A 146 0.68 12.41 -7.23
C ILE A 146 -0.62 12.45 -8.03
N THR A 147 -0.52 12.60 -9.34
CA THR A 147 -1.68 12.87 -10.20
C THR A 147 -1.70 11.97 -11.41
N ASN A 148 -2.85 11.39 -11.75
CA ASN A 148 -3.00 10.55 -12.94
C ASN A 148 -1.98 9.39 -13.01
N VAL A 149 -1.71 8.76 -11.86
CA VAL A 149 -0.82 7.60 -11.76
C VAL A 149 -1.64 6.33 -11.61
N THR A 150 -1.36 5.33 -12.44
CA THR A 150 -2.01 4.02 -12.36
C THR A 150 -1.01 2.96 -11.91
N VAL A 151 -1.39 2.16 -10.92
CA VAL A 151 -0.54 1.07 -10.42
C VAL A 151 -1.33 -0.25 -10.45
N PHE A 152 -0.73 -1.30 -10.98
CA PHE A 152 -1.32 -2.64 -11.08
C PHE A 152 -0.51 -3.70 -10.34
N ALA A 153 -1.19 -4.61 -9.64
CA ALA A 153 -0.69 -5.93 -9.23
C ALA A 153 0.65 -5.93 -8.47
N TRP A 154 0.89 -4.90 -7.66
CA TRP A 154 2.05 -4.85 -6.77
C TRP A 154 1.88 -5.82 -5.58
N PRO A 155 2.94 -6.50 -5.12
CA PRO A 155 2.82 -7.54 -4.07
C PRO A 155 2.62 -6.98 -2.65
N SER A 156 2.59 -5.67 -2.46
CA SER A 156 2.31 -4.96 -1.21
C SER A 156 1.11 -4.03 -1.42
N ASP A 157 1.13 -2.83 -0.83
CA ASP A 157 0.15 -1.77 -1.09
C ASP A 157 0.47 -1.02 -2.40
N GLY A 158 -0.48 -0.23 -2.89
CA GLY A 158 -0.33 0.62 -4.06
C GLY A 158 0.45 1.90 -3.78
N ILE A 159 -0.26 2.93 -3.31
CA ILE A 159 0.31 4.26 -3.03
C ILE A 159 0.28 4.51 -1.52
N GLY A 160 1.46 4.44 -0.90
CA GLY A 160 1.67 4.68 0.52
C GLY A 160 2.41 5.99 0.77
N VAL A 161 1.82 6.84 1.62
CA VAL A 161 2.49 8.04 2.12
C VAL A 161 2.41 8.04 3.64
N GLN A 162 3.57 7.96 4.29
CA GLN A 162 3.66 7.86 5.74
C GLN A 162 4.46 9.00 6.36
N ARG A 163 3.90 9.63 7.39
CA ARG A 163 4.44 10.86 7.98
C ARG A 163 4.52 12.00 6.94
N GLY A 164 4.72 13.22 7.41
CA GLY A 164 4.82 14.39 6.53
C GLY A 164 3.48 15.13 6.40
N SER A 165 3.38 16.01 5.41
CA SER A 165 2.20 16.86 5.27
C SER A 165 1.99 17.46 3.88
N ASP A 166 0.79 18.00 3.64
CA ASP A 166 0.47 18.78 2.44
C ASP A 166 0.64 17.92 1.18
N VAL A 167 -0.04 16.78 1.17
CA VAL A 167 0.06 15.76 0.12
C VAL A 167 -1.25 15.68 -0.64
N GLN A 168 -1.20 15.72 -1.96
CA GLN A 168 -2.33 15.50 -2.84
C GLN A 168 -2.12 14.24 -3.66
N VAL A 169 -3.08 13.31 -3.60
CA VAL A 169 -3.14 12.13 -4.46
C VAL A 169 -4.48 12.15 -5.19
N SER A 170 -4.46 12.40 -6.49
CA SER A 170 -5.68 12.62 -7.24
C SER A 170 -5.70 11.97 -8.62
N GLN A 171 -6.87 11.50 -9.06
CA GLN A 171 -7.03 10.87 -10.38
C GLN A 171 -6.14 9.62 -10.53
N CYS A 172 -5.77 8.99 -9.42
CA CYS A 172 -4.90 7.82 -9.40
C CYS A 172 -5.71 6.53 -9.34
N GLN A 173 -5.09 5.46 -9.80
CA GLN A 173 -5.74 4.15 -9.84
C GLN A 173 -4.87 3.06 -9.22
N ALA A 174 -5.51 2.20 -8.43
CA ALA A 174 -4.90 1.21 -7.58
C ALA A 174 -5.62 -0.14 -7.74
N HIS A 175 -5.03 -1.06 -8.53
CA HIS A 175 -5.72 -2.27 -8.99
C HIS A 175 -5.00 -3.57 -8.61
N GLY A 176 -5.72 -4.48 -7.95
CA GLY A 176 -5.28 -5.87 -7.78
C GLY A 176 -4.07 -6.04 -6.86
N PHE A 177 -3.87 -5.16 -5.89
CA PHE A 177 -2.81 -5.30 -4.91
C PHE A 177 -3.07 -6.43 -3.94
N ARG A 178 -2.00 -6.93 -3.30
CA ARG A 178 -2.18 -7.85 -2.16
C ARG A 178 -2.62 -7.14 -0.90
N GLY A 179 -2.19 -5.90 -0.76
CA GLY A 179 -2.48 -5.04 0.38
C GLY A 179 -3.57 -4.03 0.07
N HIS A 180 -3.40 -2.84 0.61
CA HIS A 180 -4.31 -1.71 0.44
C HIS A 180 -4.05 -0.98 -0.88
N GLY A 181 -5.08 -0.33 -1.43
CA GLY A 181 -4.94 0.52 -2.62
C GLY A 181 -4.16 1.79 -2.32
N PHE A 182 -4.72 2.60 -1.44
CA PHE A 182 -4.14 3.87 -0.96
C PHE A 182 -3.97 3.82 0.55
N HIS A 183 -2.84 4.34 1.03
CA HIS A 183 -2.45 4.17 2.43
C HIS A 183 -1.80 5.44 3.00
N PRO A 184 -2.58 6.47 3.37
CA PRO A 184 -2.09 7.52 4.26
C PRO A 184 -1.81 6.94 5.65
N GLY A 185 -0.66 7.26 6.24
CA GLY A 185 -0.36 6.69 7.54
C GLY A 185 0.69 7.37 8.38
N THR A 186 0.85 6.83 9.59
CA THR A 186 1.86 7.17 10.58
C THR A 186 2.00 8.67 10.80
N GLY A 187 0.90 9.38 11.07
CA GLY A 187 0.97 10.82 11.33
C GLY A 187 0.99 11.71 10.09
N LEU A 188 0.52 11.25 8.93
CA LEU A 188 0.34 12.12 7.75
C LEU A 188 -0.71 13.19 8.05
N ALA A 189 -0.36 14.45 7.81
CA ALA A 189 -1.23 15.60 8.09
C ALA A 189 -1.64 16.33 6.81
N ARG A 190 -2.85 16.92 6.78
CA ARG A 190 -3.26 17.84 5.70
C ARG A 190 -3.09 17.22 4.31
N SER A 191 -3.66 16.03 4.11
CA SER A 191 -3.59 15.34 2.83
C SER A 191 -4.96 15.27 2.14
N VAL A 192 -4.97 15.33 0.80
CA VAL A 192 -6.18 15.26 -0.02
C VAL A 192 -6.05 14.07 -0.96
N TRP A 193 -7.03 13.16 -0.89
CA TRP A 193 -7.10 11.95 -1.67
C TRP A 193 -8.42 11.95 -2.45
N SER A 194 -8.41 12.44 -3.69
CA SER A 194 -9.65 12.74 -4.42
C SER A 194 -9.70 12.10 -5.81
N HIS A 195 -10.89 11.72 -6.30
CA HIS A 195 -11.05 11.19 -7.67
C HIS A 195 -10.21 9.93 -7.95
N ASN A 196 -10.00 9.09 -6.94
CA ASN A 196 -9.18 7.90 -7.03
C ASN A 196 -10.01 6.64 -7.25
N ILE A 197 -9.40 5.60 -7.82
CA ILE A 197 -10.04 4.28 -7.99
C ILE A 197 -9.19 3.24 -7.28
N GLY A 198 -9.74 2.61 -6.24
CA GLY A 198 -9.14 1.46 -5.56
C GLY A 198 -10.00 0.22 -5.80
N LYS A 199 -9.55 -0.68 -6.67
CA LYS A 199 -10.36 -1.84 -7.11
C LYS A 199 -9.64 -3.17 -6.94
N GLY A 200 -10.36 -4.15 -6.38
CA GLY A 200 -9.89 -5.54 -6.36
C GLY A 200 -8.65 -5.77 -5.50
N ASN A 201 -8.36 -4.88 -4.54
CA ASN A 201 -7.19 -4.99 -3.69
C ASN A 201 -7.46 -6.00 -2.56
N GLY A 202 -6.44 -6.74 -2.12
CA GLY A 202 -6.59 -7.77 -1.08
C GLY A 202 -6.88 -7.21 0.31
N GLY A 203 -6.49 -5.96 0.57
CA GLY A 203 -6.85 -5.18 1.76
C GLY A 203 -8.04 -4.26 1.49
N ASP A 204 -7.98 -3.05 2.03
CA ASP A 204 -8.96 -1.99 1.78
C ASP A 204 -8.67 -1.24 0.48
N GLY A 205 -9.69 -0.65 -0.13
CA GLY A 205 -9.49 0.29 -1.24
C GLY A 205 -8.67 1.51 -0.80
N PHE A 206 -9.01 2.04 0.37
CA PHE A 206 -8.32 3.12 1.07
C PHE A 206 -8.17 2.77 2.55
N PHE A 207 -6.97 2.93 3.11
CA PHE A 207 -6.68 2.58 4.50
C PHE A 207 -6.04 3.73 5.27
N PHE A 208 -6.75 4.24 6.28
CA PHE A 208 -6.19 5.16 7.26
C PHE A 208 -5.34 4.39 8.29
N CYS A 209 -4.12 4.87 8.54
CA CYS A 209 -3.20 4.19 9.45
C CYS A 209 -2.58 5.13 10.49
N ALA A 210 -3.20 5.24 11.66
CA ALA A 210 -2.63 5.80 12.89
C ALA A 210 -2.08 7.24 12.81
N ARG A 211 -2.78 8.14 13.52
CA ARG A 211 -2.51 9.57 13.67
C ARG A 211 -2.63 10.37 12.36
N VAL A 212 -3.28 9.86 11.33
CA VAL A 212 -3.62 10.66 10.15
C VAL A 212 -4.62 11.74 10.56
N HIS A 213 -4.38 12.99 10.21
CA HIS A 213 -5.27 14.07 10.62
C HIS A 213 -5.42 15.20 9.60
N HIS A 214 -6.54 15.92 9.72
CA HIS A 214 -6.87 17.05 8.84
C HIS A 214 -6.82 16.66 7.37
N SER A 215 -7.16 15.41 7.06
CA SER A 215 -7.05 14.85 5.71
C SER A 215 -8.41 14.51 5.14
N THR A 216 -8.53 14.59 3.82
CA THR A 216 -9.78 14.34 3.09
C THR A 216 -9.61 13.17 2.15
N CYS A 217 -10.57 12.24 2.17
CA CYS A 217 -10.77 11.23 1.14
C CYS A 217 -12.11 11.49 0.47
N SER A 218 -12.10 11.87 -0.81
CA SER A 218 -13.33 12.30 -1.49
C SER A 218 -13.47 11.85 -2.94
N ASP A 219 -14.70 11.88 -3.44
CA ASP A 219 -15.01 11.74 -4.88
C ASP A 219 -14.40 10.47 -5.52
N SER A 220 -14.16 9.43 -4.72
CA SER A 220 -13.38 8.25 -5.11
C SER A 220 -14.25 7.00 -5.15
N VAL A 221 -13.79 5.99 -5.89
CA VAL A 221 -14.47 4.70 -6.03
C VAL A 221 -13.61 3.61 -5.43
N PHE A 222 -14.11 2.94 -4.40
CA PHE A 222 -13.45 1.83 -3.73
C PHE A 222 -14.33 0.59 -3.80
N SER A 223 -14.01 -0.31 -4.74
CA SER A 223 -14.87 -1.44 -5.06
C SER A 223 -14.17 -2.79 -5.10
N GLU A 224 -14.91 -3.85 -4.79
CA GLU A 224 -14.43 -5.24 -4.92
C GLU A 224 -13.17 -5.53 -4.09
N ASN A 225 -12.90 -4.77 -3.03
CA ASN A 225 -11.72 -4.95 -2.20
C ASN A 225 -11.93 -6.05 -1.14
N GLY A 226 -10.81 -6.59 -0.66
CA GLY A 226 -10.76 -7.76 0.20
C GLY A 226 -11.18 -7.51 1.64
N LEU A 227 -11.17 -6.24 2.07
CA LEU A 227 -11.67 -5.78 3.35
C LEU A 227 -12.80 -4.75 3.14
N ALA A 228 -12.57 -3.49 3.50
CA ALA A 228 -13.53 -2.41 3.28
C ALA A 228 -13.23 -1.61 2.01
N GLY A 229 -14.20 -0.79 1.57
CA GLY A 229 -13.91 0.28 0.61
C GLY A 229 -12.94 1.28 1.25
N ILE A 230 -13.31 1.80 2.42
CA ILE A 230 -12.46 2.66 3.25
C ILE A 230 -12.37 2.05 4.65
N GLY A 231 -11.17 1.72 5.11
CA GLY A 231 -10.94 1.04 6.38
C GLY A 231 -9.98 1.80 7.30
N GLY A 232 -9.97 1.40 8.58
CA GLY A 232 -9.04 1.93 9.57
C GLY A 232 -9.35 3.34 10.04
N VAL A 233 -10.50 3.90 9.68
CA VAL A 233 -10.86 5.28 10.03
C VAL A 233 -10.82 5.45 11.54
N ALA A 234 -10.19 6.53 12.01
CA ALA A 234 -9.97 6.87 13.42
C ALA A 234 -9.00 5.93 14.18
N ARG A 235 -8.61 4.79 13.59
CA ARG A 235 -7.85 3.75 14.29
C ARG A 235 -6.44 4.23 14.59
N GLY A 236 -6.07 4.18 15.87
CA GLY A 236 -4.73 4.58 16.29
C GLY A 236 -4.56 6.11 16.39
N GLY A 237 -5.67 6.82 16.59
CA GLY A 237 -5.70 8.25 16.89
C GLY A 237 -5.78 9.13 15.64
N ASP A 238 -6.36 8.64 14.54
CA ASP A 238 -6.68 9.52 13.42
C ASP A 238 -7.83 10.46 13.84
N HIS A 239 -7.77 11.73 13.47
CA HIS A 239 -8.77 12.74 13.91
C HIS A 239 -8.90 13.88 12.89
N HIS A 240 -10.03 14.58 12.90
CA HIS A 240 -10.32 15.69 12.01
C HIS A 240 -10.21 15.33 10.52
N ASN A 241 -10.55 14.09 10.14
CA ASN A 241 -10.56 13.69 8.73
C ASN A 241 -11.97 13.75 8.16
N ILE A 242 -12.04 13.99 6.86
CA ILE A 242 -13.28 14.07 6.10
C ILE A 242 -13.30 12.93 5.09
N ILE A 243 -14.36 12.15 5.11
CA ILE A 243 -14.64 11.07 4.17
C ILE A 243 -15.94 11.45 3.46
N SER A 244 -15.83 12.01 2.26
CA SER A 244 -16.97 12.61 1.57
C SER A 244 -17.20 12.12 0.14
N ASP A 245 -18.46 11.89 -0.24
CA ASP A 245 -18.85 11.70 -1.64
C ASP A 245 -18.13 10.53 -2.36
N ASN A 246 -17.72 9.51 -1.59
CA ASN A 246 -17.11 8.31 -2.15
C ASN A 246 -18.17 7.26 -2.48
N VAL A 247 -17.85 6.39 -3.44
CA VAL A 247 -18.61 5.16 -3.72
C VAL A 247 -17.83 3.98 -3.16
N CYS A 248 -18.38 3.33 -2.12
CA CYS A 248 -17.83 2.10 -1.57
C CYS A 248 -18.77 0.94 -1.92
N SER A 249 -18.38 0.08 -2.85
CA SER A 249 -19.27 -0.94 -3.40
C SER A 249 -18.69 -2.33 -3.53
N TYR A 250 -19.49 -3.36 -3.28
CA TYR A 250 -19.10 -4.77 -3.49
C TYR A 250 -17.80 -5.18 -2.79
N ASN A 251 -17.43 -4.53 -1.68
CA ASN A 251 -16.28 -4.94 -0.89
C ASN A 251 -16.65 -6.17 -0.06
N ARG A 252 -15.66 -7.02 0.23
CA ARG A 252 -15.85 -8.26 1.00
C ARG A 252 -16.48 -8.02 2.35
N ARG A 253 -16.18 -6.90 3.02
CA ARG A 253 -16.69 -6.57 4.35
C ARG A 253 -17.49 -5.28 4.34
N TRP A 254 -17.00 -4.23 4.98
CA TRP A 254 -17.73 -2.98 5.15
C TRP A 254 -17.61 -2.10 3.91
N GLY A 255 -18.53 -1.17 3.72
CA GLY A 255 -18.28 -0.03 2.84
C GLY A 255 -17.24 0.88 3.48
N ILE A 256 -17.54 1.35 4.69
CA ILE A 256 -16.65 2.16 5.52
C ILE A 256 -16.51 1.51 6.91
N GLU A 257 -15.29 1.32 7.39
CA GLU A 257 -14.99 0.88 8.76
C GLU A 257 -14.28 1.98 9.55
N ALA A 258 -14.91 2.39 10.66
CA ALA A 258 -14.36 3.34 11.62
C ALA A 258 -14.36 2.76 13.03
N THR A 259 -13.22 2.84 13.72
CA THR A 259 -13.06 2.23 15.02
C THR A 259 -12.15 3.01 15.97
N ARG A 260 -12.55 3.05 17.26
CA ARG A 260 -11.73 3.48 18.39
C ARG A 260 -11.11 4.87 18.20
N GLY A 261 -11.93 5.85 17.84
CA GLY A 261 -11.50 7.24 17.74
C GLY A 261 -12.66 8.21 17.57
N ASP A 262 -12.32 9.44 17.21
CA ASP A 262 -13.27 10.55 17.25
C ASP A 262 -12.99 11.60 16.17
N GLU A 263 -13.89 12.58 16.08
CA GLU A 263 -13.74 13.78 15.25
C GLU A 263 -13.57 13.47 13.76
N GLN A 264 -14.32 12.48 13.27
CA GLN A 264 -14.46 12.19 11.85
C GLN A 264 -15.74 12.83 11.28
N VAL A 265 -15.67 13.26 10.03
CA VAL A 265 -16.84 13.61 9.22
C VAL A 265 -16.98 12.58 8.11
N ILE A 266 -18.06 11.82 8.12
CA ILE A 266 -18.37 10.83 7.08
C ILE A 266 -19.68 11.26 6.43
N THR A 267 -19.62 11.79 5.21
CA THR A 267 -20.77 12.47 4.58
C THR A 267 -20.94 12.18 3.10
N GLY A 268 -22.18 12.16 2.59
CA GLY A 268 -22.43 12.09 1.15
C GLY A 268 -22.00 10.79 0.46
N ASN A 269 -21.49 9.79 1.18
CA ASN A 269 -20.98 8.57 0.56
C ASN A 269 -22.12 7.67 0.08
N LEU A 270 -21.93 7.04 -1.08
CA LEU A 270 -22.76 5.93 -1.55
C LEU A 270 -22.14 4.60 -1.10
N ILE A 271 -22.88 3.86 -0.29
CA ILE A 271 -22.48 2.55 0.21
C ILE A 271 -23.41 1.53 -0.42
N LEU A 272 -22.88 0.73 -1.34
CA LEU A 272 -23.68 -0.17 -2.18
C LEU A 272 -23.22 -1.61 -2.06
N SER A 273 -24.10 -2.51 -1.61
CA SER A 273 -23.91 -3.95 -1.79
C SER A 273 -22.55 -4.48 -1.31
N ASN A 274 -22.09 -4.03 -0.15
CA ASN A 274 -20.88 -4.57 0.48
C ASN A 274 -21.22 -5.92 1.16
N SER A 275 -20.39 -6.40 2.09
CA SER A 275 -20.58 -7.69 2.78
C SER A 275 -20.44 -8.92 1.86
N GLN A 276 -19.64 -8.83 0.79
CA GLN A 276 -19.53 -9.91 -0.21
C GLN A 276 -18.86 -11.22 0.30
N GLU A 277 -18.15 -11.18 1.42
CA GLU A 277 -17.56 -12.37 2.05
C GLU A 277 -18.61 -13.27 2.70
N GLN A 278 -19.56 -12.65 3.39
CA GLN A 278 -20.70 -13.31 4.00
C GLN A 278 -21.79 -12.26 4.08
N ALA A 279 -22.80 -12.40 3.23
CA ALA A 279 -23.83 -11.39 3.11
C ALA A 279 -24.66 -11.29 4.42
N GLY A 280 -25.08 -10.08 4.76
CA GLY A 280 -25.67 -9.72 6.05
C GLY A 280 -24.72 -9.66 7.27
N GLN A 281 -23.48 -10.17 7.18
CA GLN A 281 -22.56 -10.18 8.33
C GLN A 281 -21.89 -8.83 8.60
N TYR A 282 -21.67 -8.02 7.56
CA TYR A 282 -20.92 -6.77 7.66
C TYR A 282 -21.83 -5.57 7.32
N PRO A 283 -22.00 -4.59 8.23
CA PRO A 283 -22.80 -3.41 7.93
C PRO A 283 -22.15 -2.54 6.83
N GLY A 284 -22.97 -1.73 6.14
CA GLY A 284 -22.46 -0.78 5.16
C GLY A 284 -21.45 0.22 5.75
N ILE A 285 -21.77 0.81 6.90
CA ILE A 285 -20.84 1.64 7.69
C ILE A 285 -20.74 1.04 9.09
N ARG A 286 -19.52 0.65 9.50
CA ARG A 286 -19.25 0.20 10.86
C ARG A 286 -18.69 1.34 11.69
N LEU A 287 -19.39 1.67 12.78
CA LEU A 287 -18.88 2.52 13.85
C LEU A 287 -18.70 1.67 15.12
N HIS A 288 -17.47 1.58 15.62
CA HIS A 288 -17.18 0.82 16.84
C HIS A 288 -16.30 1.65 17.78
N ASP A 289 -16.79 1.93 18.99
CA ASP A 289 -16.11 2.79 19.98
C ASP A 289 -15.74 4.17 19.42
N MET A 290 -16.74 4.84 18.84
CA MET A 290 -16.59 6.12 18.14
C MET A 290 -17.25 7.26 18.92
N GLN A 291 -16.58 8.39 19.09
CA GLN A 291 -17.12 9.57 19.81
C GLN A 291 -17.02 10.86 18.98
N ARG A 292 -17.92 11.84 19.18
CA ARG A 292 -17.83 13.18 18.54
C ARG A 292 -17.64 13.15 17.02
N ASN A 293 -18.33 12.25 16.33
CA ASN A 293 -18.28 12.12 14.86
C ASN A 293 -19.55 12.68 14.24
N LEU A 294 -19.44 13.19 13.02
CA LEU A 294 -20.57 13.57 12.19
C LEU A 294 -20.77 12.54 11.08
N LEU A 295 -21.92 11.86 11.08
CA LEU A 295 -22.38 11.04 9.97
C LEU A 295 -23.66 11.63 9.40
N THR A 296 -23.64 12.10 8.16
CA THR A 296 -24.81 12.74 7.54
C THR A 296 -24.84 12.55 6.02
N GLY A 297 -26.02 12.54 5.40
CA GLY A 297 -26.14 12.51 3.95
C GLY A 297 -25.59 11.27 3.22
N ASN A 298 -25.18 10.21 3.94
CA ASN A 298 -24.73 8.98 3.30
C ASN A 298 -25.92 8.16 2.80
N ARG A 299 -25.83 7.62 1.60
CA ARG A 299 -26.83 6.72 1.02
C ARG A 299 -26.36 5.28 1.15
N LEU A 300 -27.09 4.48 1.92
CA LEU A 300 -26.84 3.05 2.07
C LEU A 300 -27.88 2.31 1.22
N ALA A 301 -27.41 1.50 0.28
CA ALA A 301 -28.25 0.76 -0.65
C ALA A 301 -27.73 -0.68 -0.78
N ASP A 302 -28.64 -1.57 -1.16
CA ASP A 302 -28.35 -2.97 -1.45
C ASP A 302 -29.11 -3.35 -2.73
N ASP A 303 -28.37 -3.80 -3.74
CA ASP A 303 -28.89 -4.31 -5.01
C ASP A 303 -28.60 -5.80 -5.22
N GLN A 304 -28.18 -6.49 -4.16
CA GLN A 304 -27.94 -7.93 -4.19
C GLN A 304 -29.27 -8.70 -4.24
N GLN A 305 -29.30 -9.76 -5.04
CA GLN A 305 -30.51 -10.57 -5.21
C GLN A 305 -30.84 -11.43 -3.98
N LYS A 306 -29.85 -11.68 -3.11
CA LYS A 306 -29.99 -12.48 -1.88
C LYS A 306 -29.09 -11.88 -0.79
N PRO A 307 -29.52 -11.90 0.49
CA PRO A 307 -28.68 -11.53 1.62
C PRO A 307 -27.57 -12.56 1.88
#